data_AF-A0A8X6TBP2-F1
#
_entry.id   AF-A0A8X6TBP2-F1
#
_cell.length_a   1.000
_cell.length_b   1.000
_cell.length_c   1.000
_cell.angle_alpha   90.00
_cell.angle_beta   90.00
_cell.angle_gamma   90.00
#
_symmetry.space_group_name_H-M   'P 1'
#
loop_
_entity.id
_entity.type
_entity.pdbx_description
1 polymer ?
#
loop_
_entity_poly.entity_id
_entity_poly.type
_entity_poly.pdbx_seq_one_letter_code
_entity_poly.pdbx_strand_id
1 'polypeptide(L)'
;MELLCESECPKYLRELLLNHSESIRVAVTQAISNISVIDRSHRYFQSHIPILLNNAINGRELLKSLSLSALSNLALDSASHKYILKYVHHISLMARNGTTVVQLQALRLLVNLSCNKDIIPLLLMSEVPSDMLDMLRKPHERELVLRLLTFLANIATFATHFVDGSSKPTLLSVLYHFSKKTELSDLATLINDQDEDLSFQAKRLHDALLGIS
;
A
#
# COMPACT_ATOMS: atom_id res chain seq x y z
N MET A 1 11.82 -8.61 -24.66
CA MET A 1 10.73 -8.11 -23.78
C MET A 1 9.91 -6.99 -24.43
N GLU A 2 10.54 -6.07 -25.18
CA GLU A 2 9.86 -4.99 -25.92
C GLU A 2 8.76 -5.50 -26.89
N LEU A 3 9.09 -6.51 -27.68
CA LEU A 3 8.16 -7.20 -28.59
C LEU A 3 6.94 -7.84 -27.90
N LEU A 4 7.06 -8.22 -26.62
CA LEU A 4 5.95 -8.84 -25.88
C LEU A 4 4.93 -7.78 -25.45
N CYS A 5 5.38 -6.61 -25.01
CA CYS A 5 4.50 -5.51 -24.60
C CYS A 5 3.80 -4.83 -25.78
N GLU A 6 4.40 -4.83 -26.96
CA GLU A 6 3.83 -4.27 -28.19
C GLU A 6 2.96 -5.25 -29.00
N SER A 7 2.88 -6.51 -28.57
CA SER A 7 2.05 -7.54 -29.19
C SER A 7 0.62 -7.58 -28.61
N GLU A 8 -0.21 -8.52 -29.08
CA GLU A 8 -1.51 -8.85 -28.46
C GLU A 8 -1.38 -9.54 -27.09
N CYS A 9 -0.16 -9.87 -26.65
CA CYS A 9 0.09 -10.58 -25.39
C CYS A 9 -0.61 -9.94 -24.18
N PRO A 10 -0.58 -8.62 -23.93
CA PRO A 10 -1.29 -8.03 -22.80
C PRO A 10 -2.81 -8.30 -22.83
N LYS A 11 -3.43 -8.36 -24.02
CA LYS A 11 -4.86 -8.68 -24.16
C LYS A 11 -5.13 -10.13 -23.76
N TYR A 12 -4.35 -11.08 -24.28
CA TYR A 12 -4.48 -12.50 -23.90
C TYR A 12 -4.24 -12.73 -22.41
N LEU A 13 -3.25 -12.06 -21.81
CA LEU A 13 -3.02 -12.14 -20.37
C LEU A 13 -4.23 -11.66 -19.56
N ARG A 14 -4.96 -10.65 -20.06
CA ARG A 14 -6.19 -10.17 -19.40
C ARG A 14 -7.28 -11.23 -19.38
N GLU A 15 -7.47 -11.94 -20.48
CA GLU A 15 -8.47 -13.01 -20.58
C GLU A 15 -8.12 -14.17 -19.66
N LEU A 16 -6.84 -14.54 -19.60
CA LEU A 16 -6.39 -15.62 -18.72
C LEU A 16 -6.49 -15.25 -17.22
N LEU A 17 -6.44 -13.96 -16.85
CA LEU A 17 -6.72 -13.53 -15.47
C LEU A 17 -8.17 -13.83 -15.03
N LEU A 18 -9.10 -13.96 -15.97
CA LEU A 18 -10.51 -14.27 -15.70
C LEU A 18 -10.79 -15.78 -15.74
N ASN A 19 -9.77 -16.61 -15.96
CA ASN A 19 -9.94 -18.06 -16.06
C ASN A 19 -10.48 -18.65 -14.75
N HIS A 20 -11.32 -19.67 -14.84
CA HIS A 20 -11.85 -20.38 -13.68
C HIS A 20 -10.76 -21.10 -12.87
N SER A 21 -9.69 -21.56 -13.55
CA SER A 21 -8.55 -22.21 -12.91
C SER A 21 -7.65 -21.21 -12.21
N GLU A 22 -7.53 -21.34 -10.88
CA GLU A 22 -6.66 -20.47 -10.11
C GLU A 22 -5.18 -20.66 -10.46
N SER A 23 -4.75 -21.87 -10.84
CA SER A 23 -3.35 -22.10 -11.25
C SER A 23 -2.99 -21.27 -12.48
N ILE A 24 -3.92 -21.13 -13.43
CA ILE A 24 -3.76 -20.26 -14.59
C ILE A 24 -3.70 -18.79 -14.15
N ARG A 25 -4.61 -18.35 -13.27
CA ARG A 25 -4.60 -16.98 -12.75
C ARG A 25 -3.30 -16.66 -12.01
N VAL A 26 -2.76 -17.59 -11.23
CA VAL A 26 -1.47 -17.46 -10.53
C VAL A 26 -0.33 -17.30 -11.53
N ALA A 27 -0.21 -18.19 -12.52
CA ALA A 27 0.86 -18.13 -13.51
C ALA A 27 0.84 -16.80 -14.30
N VAL A 28 -0.35 -16.35 -14.68
CA VAL A 28 -0.55 -15.10 -15.42
C VAL A 28 -0.26 -13.89 -14.54
N THR A 29 -0.72 -13.90 -13.28
CA THR A 29 -0.46 -12.80 -12.33
C THR A 29 1.05 -12.68 -12.06
N GLN A 30 1.76 -13.80 -11.92
CA GLN A 30 3.22 -13.81 -11.80
C GLN A 30 3.89 -13.21 -13.04
N ALA A 31 3.46 -13.59 -14.24
CA ALA A 31 3.99 -13.03 -15.48
C ALA A 31 3.78 -11.51 -15.55
N ILE A 32 2.58 -11.03 -15.23
CA ILE A 32 2.27 -9.60 -15.16
C ILE A 32 3.13 -8.90 -14.11
N SER A 33 3.27 -9.48 -12.91
CA SER A 33 4.13 -8.92 -11.85
C SER A 33 5.58 -8.77 -12.28
N ASN A 34 6.10 -9.71 -13.08
CA ASN A 34 7.48 -9.66 -13.56
C ASN A 34 7.65 -8.60 -14.66
N ILE A 35 6.69 -8.50 -15.58
CA ILE A 35 6.74 -7.51 -16.67
C ILE A 35 6.53 -6.09 -16.12
N SER A 36 5.67 -5.91 -15.12
CA SER A 36 5.34 -4.61 -14.53
C SER A 36 6.50 -3.94 -13.80
N VAL A 37 7.62 -4.65 -13.57
CA VAL A 37 8.86 -4.03 -13.10
C VAL A 37 9.41 -3.00 -14.12
N ILE A 38 8.98 -3.07 -15.38
CA ILE A 38 9.41 -2.16 -16.44
C ILE A 38 8.39 -1.03 -16.62
N ASP A 39 8.78 0.23 -16.40
CA ASP A 39 7.89 1.41 -16.43
C ASP A 39 7.04 1.53 -17.71
N ARG A 40 7.66 1.40 -18.88
CA ARG A 40 6.95 1.46 -20.17
C ARG A 40 5.86 0.38 -20.35
N SER A 41 5.88 -0.67 -19.54
CA SER A 41 4.87 -1.73 -19.60
C SER A 41 3.54 -1.33 -18.94
N HIS A 42 3.55 -0.36 -18.01
CA HIS A 42 2.40 -0.03 -17.17
C HIS A 42 1.18 0.37 -17.99
N ARG A 43 1.39 1.12 -19.07
CA ARG A 43 0.33 1.55 -20.01
C ARG A 43 -0.49 0.37 -20.58
N TYR A 44 0.11 -0.81 -20.75
CA TYR A 44 -0.55 -1.98 -21.31
C TYR A 44 -1.38 -2.75 -20.28
N PHE A 45 -1.12 -2.53 -18.99
CA PHE A 45 -1.77 -3.26 -17.89
C PHE A 45 -2.82 -2.44 -17.13
N GLN A 46 -3.09 -1.21 -17.54
CA GLN A 46 -4.13 -0.36 -16.94
C GLN A 46 -5.50 -1.05 -16.88
N SER A 47 -5.86 -1.79 -17.94
CA SER A 47 -7.13 -2.54 -18.01
C SER A 47 -7.18 -3.81 -17.14
N HIS A 48 -6.05 -4.22 -16.57
CA HIS A 48 -5.89 -5.41 -15.73
C HIS A 48 -6.02 -5.08 -14.25
N ILE A 49 -5.77 -3.82 -13.86
CA ILE A 49 -5.80 -3.36 -12.46
C ILE A 49 -7.10 -3.77 -11.74
N PRO A 50 -8.31 -3.59 -12.30
CA PRO A 50 -9.53 -4.02 -11.62
C PRO A 50 -9.59 -5.53 -11.33
N ILE A 51 -9.05 -6.35 -12.24
CA ILE A 51 -9.03 -7.81 -12.10
C ILE A 51 -7.98 -8.22 -11.06
N LEU A 52 -6.82 -7.58 -11.08
CA LEU A 52 -5.77 -7.78 -10.08
C LEU A 52 -6.23 -7.37 -8.68
N LEU A 53 -6.99 -6.28 -8.54
CA LEU A 53 -7.60 -5.87 -7.27
C LEU A 53 -8.60 -6.91 -6.77
N ASN A 54 -9.46 -7.42 -7.65
CA ASN A 54 -10.37 -8.51 -7.30
C ASN A 54 -9.61 -9.76 -6.84
N ASN A 55 -8.54 -10.14 -7.54
CA ASN A 55 -7.70 -11.28 -7.16
C ASN A 55 -6.94 -11.06 -5.84
N ALA A 56 -6.51 -9.83 -5.57
CA ALA A 56 -5.89 -9.45 -4.30
C ALA A 56 -6.86 -9.61 -3.11
N ILE A 57 -8.13 -9.27 -3.31
CA ILE A 57 -9.16 -9.32 -2.25
C ILE A 57 -9.70 -10.75 -2.07
N ASN A 58 -10.06 -11.40 -3.18
CA ASN A 58 -10.85 -12.64 -3.19
C ASN A 58 -10.03 -13.90 -3.49
N GLY A 59 -8.77 -13.78 -3.91
CA GLY A 59 -7.91 -14.93 -4.23
C GLY A 59 -7.44 -15.71 -3.01
N ARG A 60 -6.87 -16.91 -3.21
CA ARG A 60 -6.08 -17.58 -2.17
C ARG A 60 -4.74 -16.87 -1.95
N GLU A 61 -4.07 -17.17 -0.86
CA GLU A 61 -2.88 -16.45 -0.36
C GLU A 61 -1.80 -16.17 -1.42
N LEU A 62 -1.42 -17.17 -2.22
CA LEU A 62 -0.45 -16.99 -3.30
C LEU A 62 -0.97 -16.01 -4.37
N LEU A 63 -2.23 -16.15 -4.79
CA LEU A 63 -2.82 -15.23 -5.76
C LEU A 63 -2.94 -13.81 -5.18
N LYS A 64 -3.26 -13.66 -3.88
CA LYS A 64 -3.31 -12.37 -3.20
C LYS A 64 -1.95 -11.66 -3.24
N SER A 65 -0.90 -12.36 -2.77
CA SER A 65 0.46 -11.81 -2.70
C SER A 65 1.00 -11.43 -4.08
N LEU A 66 0.80 -12.27 -5.10
CA LEU A 66 1.22 -11.97 -6.47
C LEU A 66 0.44 -10.80 -7.07
N SER A 67 -0.87 -10.71 -6.80
CA SER A 67 -1.68 -9.60 -7.29
C SER A 67 -1.25 -8.28 -6.65
N LEU A 68 -0.98 -8.27 -5.34
CA LEU A 68 -0.44 -7.10 -4.63
C LEU A 68 0.95 -6.70 -5.12
N SER A 69 1.81 -7.67 -5.44
CA SER A 69 3.13 -7.41 -6.04
C SER A 69 2.99 -6.74 -7.41
N ALA A 70 2.13 -7.28 -8.28
CA ALA A 70 1.85 -6.68 -9.58
C ALA A 70 1.29 -5.25 -9.46
N LEU A 71 0.31 -5.06 -8.57
CA LEU A 71 -0.29 -3.75 -8.28
C LEU A 71 0.71 -2.76 -7.72
N SER A 72 1.61 -3.19 -6.83
CA SER A 72 2.67 -2.33 -6.28
C SER A 72 3.55 -1.76 -7.38
N ASN A 73 3.97 -2.59 -8.33
CA ASN A 73 4.76 -2.14 -9.47
C ASN A 73 3.95 -1.18 -10.38
N LEU A 74 2.68 -1.51 -10.67
CA LEU A 74 1.82 -0.66 -11.50
C LEU A 74 1.44 0.67 -10.82
N ALA A 75 1.50 0.73 -9.48
CA ALA A 75 1.26 1.96 -8.73
C ALA A 75 2.42 2.97 -8.81
N LEU A 76 3.52 2.65 -9.49
CA LEU A 76 4.53 3.64 -9.85
C LEU A 76 4.03 4.59 -10.95
N ASP A 77 3.06 4.16 -11.76
CA ASP A 77 2.34 4.99 -12.74
C ASP A 77 1.10 5.63 -12.10
N SER A 78 1.02 6.96 -12.12
CA SER A 78 -0.10 7.72 -11.54
C SER A 78 -1.43 7.45 -12.23
N ALA A 79 -1.43 7.01 -13.50
CA ALA A 79 -2.65 6.62 -14.20
C ALA A 79 -3.40 5.47 -13.51
N SER A 80 -2.66 4.62 -12.78
CA SER A 80 -3.19 3.48 -12.02
C SER A 80 -3.94 3.89 -10.75
N HIS A 81 -3.58 5.03 -10.14
CA HIS A 81 -3.99 5.38 -8.78
C HIS A 81 -5.51 5.53 -8.63
N LYS A 82 -6.19 6.09 -9.63
CA LYS A 82 -7.66 6.27 -9.62
C LYS A 82 -8.44 4.96 -9.45
N TYR A 83 -7.88 3.84 -9.90
CA TYR A 83 -8.51 2.52 -9.75
C TYR A 83 -8.21 1.93 -8.37
N ILE A 84 -6.97 2.06 -7.91
CA ILE A 84 -6.48 1.46 -6.67
C ILE A 84 -7.06 2.18 -5.44
N LEU A 85 -7.20 3.52 -5.50
CA LEU A 85 -7.72 4.34 -4.39
C LEU A 85 -9.08 3.88 -3.89
N LYS A 86 -9.94 3.32 -4.76
CA LYS A 86 -11.25 2.79 -4.39
C LYS A 86 -11.20 1.59 -3.43
N TYR A 87 -10.03 0.99 -3.25
CA TYR A 87 -9.81 -0.23 -2.49
C TYR A 87 -8.82 -0.04 -1.33
N VAL A 88 -8.41 1.19 -1.01
CA VAL A 88 -7.46 1.47 0.08
C VAL A 88 -7.89 0.83 1.38
N HIS A 89 -9.18 0.86 1.71
CA HIS A 89 -9.72 0.18 2.90
C HIS A 89 -9.37 -1.32 2.94
N HIS A 90 -9.63 -2.04 1.84
CA HIS A 90 -9.30 -3.47 1.73
C HIS A 90 -7.78 -3.71 1.77
N ILE A 91 -6.99 -2.84 1.14
CA ILE A 91 -5.52 -2.93 1.15
C ILE A 91 -4.99 -2.72 2.57
N SER A 92 -5.49 -1.74 3.30
CA SER A 92 -5.12 -1.50 4.70
C SER A 92 -5.55 -2.65 5.62
N LEU A 93 -6.71 -3.26 5.39
CA LEU A 93 -7.10 -4.49 6.10
C LEU A 93 -6.13 -5.65 5.83
N MET A 94 -5.65 -5.82 4.59
CA MET A 94 -4.63 -6.83 4.27
C MET A 94 -3.27 -6.51 4.86
N ALA A 95 -2.87 -5.24 4.89
CA ALA A 95 -1.67 -4.78 5.59
C ALA A 95 -1.74 -5.11 7.09
N ARG A 96 -2.94 -5.02 7.69
CA ARG A 96 -3.16 -5.29 9.11
C ARG A 96 -3.27 -6.79 9.44
N ASN A 97 -4.08 -7.53 8.69
CA ASN A 97 -4.54 -8.88 9.05
C ASN A 97 -4.02 -10.01 8.14
N GLY A 98 -3.27 -9.68 7.09
CA GLY A 98 -2.72 -10.68 6.17
C GLY A 98 -1.63 -11.55 6.80
N THR A 99 -1.19 -12.57 6.07
CA THR A 99 0.09 -13.24 6.37
C THR A 99 1.24 -12.28 6.11
N THR A 100 2.42 -12.48 6.72
CA THR A 100 3.58 -11.59 6.56
C THR A 100 3.84 -11.21 5.10
N VAL A 101 3.76 -12.18 4.18
CA VAL A 101 3.95 -11.94 2.74
C VAL A 101 2.89 -11.00 2.18
N VAL A 102 1.63 -11.21 2.52
CA VAL A 102 0.52 -10.34 2.09
C VAL A 102 0.65 -8.94 2.71
N GLN A 103 1.00 -8.85 4.00
CA GLN A 103 1.18 -7.57 4.69
C GLN A 103 2.30 -6.75 4.04
N LEU A 104 3.45 -7.37 3.75
CA LEU A 104 4.58 -6.70 3.10
C LEU A 104 4.22 -6.15 1.71
N GLN A 105 3.47 -6.92 0.90
CA GLN A 105 3.04 -6.46 -0.43
C GLN A 105 1.94 -5.40 -0.34
N ALA A 106 1.01 -5.51 0.60
CA ALA A 106 0.00 -4.48 0.84
C ALA A 106 0.64 -3.15 1.29
N LEU A 107 1.58 -3.21 2.24
CA LEU A 107 2.33 -2.03 2.68
C LEU A 107 3.20 -1.46 1.56
N ARG A 108 3.81 -2.30 0.71
CA ARG A 108 4.54 -1.83 -0.49
C ARG A 108 3.65 -0.97 -1.39
N LEU A 109 2.44 -1.46 -1.66
CA LEU A 109 1.47 -0.75 -2.48
C LEU A 109 1.08 0.59 -1.83
N LEU A 110 0.80 0.60 -0.53
CA LEU A 110 0.47 1.82 0.22
C LEU A 110 1.63 2.84 0.20
N VAL A 111 2.87 2.39 0.39
CA VAL A 111 4.06 3.24 0.28
C VAL A 111 4.14 3.86 -1.12
N ASN A 112 4.01 3.07 -2.18
CA ASN A 112 4.07 3.58 -3.55
C ASN A 112 2.98 4.62 -3.84
N LEU A 113 1.75 4.40 -3.36
CA LEU A 113 0.68 5.40 -3.44
C LEU A 113 1.05 6.68 -2.68
N SER A 114 1.57 6.56 -1.46
CA SER A 114 1.94 7.72 -0.62
C SER A 114 3.08 8.57 -1.18
N CYS A 115 3.83 8.07 -2.16
CA CYS A 115 4.85 8.88 -2.85
C CYS A 115 4.22 9.93 -3.80
N ASN A 116 2.96 9.76 -4.20
CA ASN A 116 2.26 10.73 -5.05
C ASN A 116 1.47 11.73 -4.19
N LYS A 117 1.97 12.98 -4.15
CA LYS A 117 1.41 14.09 -3.37
C LYS A 117 -0.02 14.44 -3.80
N ASP A 118 -0.36 14.26 -5.07
CA ASP A 118 -1.66 14.65 -5.62
C ASP A 118 -2.82 13.82 -5.06
N ILE A 119 -2.54 12.59 -4.60
CA ILE A 119 -3.56 11.68 -4.06
C ILE A 119 -3.56 11.61 -2.53
N ILE A 120 -2.66 12.30 -1.85
CA ILE A 120 -2.61 12.32 -0.37
C ILE A 120 -3.93 12.76 0.25
N PRO A 121 -4.65 13.79 -0.25
CA PRO A 121 -5.94 14.16 0.31
C PRO A 121 -6.94 13.00 0.27
N LEU A 122 -6.94 12.21 -0.82
CA LEU A 122 -7.81 11.05 -0.98
C LEU A 122 -7.40 9.89 -0.07
N LEU A 123 -6.09 9.68 0.11
CA LEU A 123 -5.56 8.69 1.05
C LEU A 123 -5.94 9.05 2.48
N LEU A 124 -5.75 10.31 2.91
CA LEU A 124 -6.09 10.77 4.26
C LEU A 124 -7.57 10.56 4.60
N MET A 125 -8.46 10.73 3.62
CA MET A 125 -9.91 10.51 3.78
C MET A 125 -10.35 9.04 3.65
N SER A 126 -9.43 8.12 3.33
CA SER A 126 -9.76 6.70 3.17
C SER A 126 -9.97 6.02 4.51
N GLU A 127 -11.00 5.17 4.59
CA GLU A 127 -11.30 4.34 5.78
C GLU A 127 -10.20 3.30 6.01
N VAL A 128 -9.72 3.17 7.24
CA VAL A 128 -8.67 2.20 7.62
C VAL A 128 -8.96 1.55 8.97
N PRO A 129 -8.32 0.40 9.29
CA PRO A 129 -8.41 -0.18 10.62
C PRO A 129 -7.94 0.82 11.69
N SER A 130 -8.74 1.02 12.74
CA SER A 130 -8.42 1.97 13.82
C SER A 130 -7.17 1.58 14.62
N ASP A 131 -6.83 0.29 14.61
CA ASP A 131 -5.69 -0.31 15.29
C ASP A 131 -4.47 -0.50 14.35
N MET A 132 -4.49 0.10 13.16
CA MET A 132 -3.39 -0.02 12.18
C MET A 132 -2.02 0.38 12.76
N LEU A 133 -2.00 1.35 13.67
CA LEU A 133 -0.77 1.85 14.29
C LEU A 133 -0.21 0.93 15.39
N ASP A 134 -1.00 -0.03 15.89
CA ASP A 134 -0.49 -1.03 16.83
C ASP A 134 0.61 -1.89 16.20
N MET A 135 0.68 -1.94 14.86
CA MET A 135 1.74 -2.60 14.11
C MET A 135 3.13 -1.97 14.31
N LEU A 136 3.22 -0.77 14.89
CA LEU A 136 4.50 -0.15 15.27
C LEU A 136 5.10 -0.77 16.54
N ARG A 137 4.31 -1.52 17.31
CA ARG A 137 4.78 -2.17 18.54
C ARG A 137 5.49 -3.50 18.24
N LYS A 138 6.49 -3.84 19.06
CA LYS A 138 7.08 -5.18 19.05
C LYS A 138 6.00 -6.23 19.40
N PRO A 139 6.05 -7.46 18.86
CA PRO A 139 7.19 -8.10 18.19
C PRO A 139 7.11 -8.10 16.64
N HIS A 140 6.52 -7.09 16.00
CA HIS A 140 6.40 -7.11 14.54
C HIS A 140 7.75 -7.10 13.80
N GLU A 141 7.77 -7.79 12.66
CA GLU A 141 8.97 -7.90 11.83
C GLU A 141 9.44 -6.52 11.35
N ARG A 142 10.75 -6.31 11.38
CA ARG A 142 11.42 -5.05 11.02
C ARG A 142 10.87 -4.44 9.72
N GLU A 143 10.75 -5.24 8.67
CA GLU A 143 10.29 -4.78 7.35
C GLU A 143 8.84 -4.28 7.34
N LEU A 144 7.97 -4.87 8.17
CA LEU A 144 6.59 -4.40 8.31
C LEU A 144 6.56 -3.03 8.98
N VAL A 145 7.29 -2.88 10.07
CA VAL A 145 7.40 -1.63 10.82
C VAL A 145 7.98 -0.53 9.94
N LEU A 146 9.07 -0.80 9.21
CA LEU A 146 9.72 0.18 8.36
C LEU A 146 8.80 0.68 7.24
N ARG A 147 8.07 -0.22 6.57
CA ARG A 147 7.15 0.16 5.49
C ARG A 147 5.95 0.93 6.02
N LEU A 148 5.43 0.53 7.18
CA LEU A 148 4.35 1.26 7.82
C LEU A 148 4.80 2.67 8.23
N LEU A 149 5.96 2.83 8.89
CA LEU A 149 6.52 4.14 9.23
C LEU A 149 6.71 5.00 7.98
N THR A 150 7.26 4.43 6.92
CA THR A 150 7.48 5.13 5.65
C THR A 150 6.16 5.63 5.05
N PHE A 151 5.15 4.76 5.00
CA PHE A 151 3.81 5.12 4.52
C PHE A 151 3.20 6.25 5.35
N LEU A 152 3.20 6.11 6.67
CA LEU A 152 2.63 7.08 7.60
C LEU A 152 3.37 8.43 7.54
N ALA A 153 4.71 8.42 7.51
CA ALA A 153 5.52 9.64 7.42
C ALA A 153 5.20 10.40 6.12
N ASN A 154 5.06 9.70 4.99
CA ASN A 154 4.72 10.32 3.71
C ASN A 154 3.35 11.00 3.76
N ILE A 155 2.31 10.37 4.32
CA ILE A 155 0.96 10.97 4.40
C ILE A 155 0.87 12.06 5.48
N ALA A 156 1.50 11.87 6.64
CA ALA A 156 1.44 12.80 7.77
C ALA A 156 2.08 14.15 7.43
N THR A 157 3.11 14.14 6.57
CA THR A 157 3.78 15.37 6.09
C THR A 157 2.80 16.38 5.47
N PHE A 158 1.65 15.93 4.96
CA PHE A 158 0.63 16.79 4.33
C PHE A 158 -0.66 16.88 5.14
N ALA A 159 -0.78 16.15 6.25
CA ALA A 159 -2.02 16.05 7.01
C ALA A 159 -2.42 17.35 7.73
N THR A 160 -1.46 18.23 7.99
CA THR A 160 -1.64 19.52 8.69
C THR A 160 -2.67 20.46 8.02
N HIS A 161 -2.96 20.24 6.74
CA HIS A 161 -3.88 21.07 5.95
C HIS A 161 -5.32 20.54 5.94
N PHE A 162 -5.61 19.44 6.63
CA PHE A 162 -6.91 18.76 6.53
C PHE A 162 -7.58 18.65 7.89
N VAL A 163 -8.87 18.96 7.94
CA VAL A 163 -9.70 18.77 9.13
C VAL A 163 -10.51 17.49 8.95
N ASP A 164 -10.45 16.60 9.95
CA ASP A 164 -11.29 15.42 9.94
C ASP A 164 -12.75 15.78 10.30
N GLY A 165 -13.66 15.47 9.38
CA GLY A 165 -15.10 15.63 9.57
C GLY A 165 -15.87 14.30 9.51
N SER A 166 -15.16 13.16 9.47
CA SER A 166 -15.76 11.84 9.31
C SER A 166 -16.11 11.22 10.67
N SER A 167 -17.24 10.50 10.74
CA SER A 167 -17.57 9.66 11.91
C SER A 167 -16.88 8.29 11.91
N LYS A 168 -16.24 7.92 10.79
CA LYS A 168 -15.52 6.65 10.61
C LYS A 168 -14.01 6.83 10.79
N PRO A 169 -13.26 5.78 11.18
CA PRO A 169 -11.80 5.85 11.25
C PRO A 169 -11.20 6.05 9.84
N THR A 170 -10.73 7.26 9.58
CA THR A 170 -9.97 7.62 8.38
C THR A 170 -8.48 7.60 8.71
N LEU A 171 -7.61 7.58 7.71
CA LEU A 171 -6.17 7.74 7.97
C LEU A 171 -5.88 9.04 8.71
N LEU A 172 -6.57 10.12 8.35
CA LEU A 172 -6.45 11.41 9.04
C LEU A 172 -6.85 11.30 10.52
N SER A 173 -8.00 10.70 10.82
CA SER A 173 -8.48 10.57 12.20
C SER A 173 -7.56 9.68 13.04
N VAL A 174 -7.06 8.60 12.46
CA VAL A 174 -6.09 7.70 13.10
C VAL A 174 -4.79 8.43 13.42
N LEU A 175 -4.27 9.26 12.51
CA LEU A 175 -3.07 10.09 12.77
C LEU A 175 -3.32 11.15 13.85
N TYR A 176 -4.46 11.83 13.82
CA TYR A 176 -4.84 12.81 14.85
C TYR A 176 -4.99 12.18 16.25
N HIS A 177 -5.60 11.00 16.33
CA HIS A 177 -5.72 10.29 17.59
C HIS A 177 -4.36 9.84 18.10
N PHE A 178 -3.48 9.39 17.21
CA PHE A 178 -2.13 8.98 17.56
C PHE A 178 -1.26 10.16 18.05
N SER A 179 -1.36 11.34 17.42
CA SER A 179 -0.61 12.52 17.83
C SER A 179 -1.01 13.04 19.22
N LYS A 180 -2.28 12.83 19.62
CA LYS A 180 -2.81 13.26 20.93
C LYS A 180 -2.62 12.24 22.05
N LYS A 181 -2.25 10.99 21.74
CA LYS A 181 -2.14 9.90 22.72
C LYS A 181 -0.71 9.74 23.25
N THR A 182 -0.60 9.12 24.41
CA THR A 182 0.64 8.60 25.03
C THR A 182 1.36 7.50 24.21
N GLU A 183 0.79 7.11 23.06
CA GLU A 183 1.35 6.17 22.07
C GLU A 183 2.59 6.73 21.35
N LEU A 184 2.90 8.02 21.54
CA LEU A 184 4.21 8.61 21.25
C LEU A 184 5.36 7.87 21.93
N SER A 185 5.13 7.11 23.01
CA SER A 185 6.17 6.31 23.67
C SER A 185 6.72 5.19 22.78
N ASP A 186 5.88 4.53 21.99
CA ASP A 186 6.30 3.50 21.02
C ASP A 186 7.11 4.14 19.89
N LEU A 187 6.62 5.27 19.37
CA LEU A 187 7.34 6.03 18.35
C LEU A 187 8.68 6.58 18.90
N ALA A 188 8.72 7.05 20.14
CA ALA A 188 9.92 7.53 20.81
C ALA A 188 10.96 6.42 21.01
N THR A 189 10.49 5.18 21.24
CA THR A 189 11.37 4.01 21.27
C THR A 189 11.98 3.77 19.90
N LEU A 190 11.19 3.82 18.82
CA LEU A 190 11.66 3.66 17.45
C LEU A 190 12.61 4.78 16.99
N ILE A 191 12.39 6.02 17.44
CA ILE A 191 13.28 7.16 17.18
C ILE A 191 14.71 6.90 17.68
N ASN A 192 14.85 6.15 18.78
CA ASN A 192 16.13 5.82 19.39
C ASN A 192 16.59 4.38 19.09
N ASP A 193 15.97 3.71 18.11
CA ASP A 193 16.36 2.37 17.70
C ASP A 193 17.79 2.38 17.09
N GLN A 194 18.50 1.27 17.23
CA GLN A 194 19.84 1.09 16.65
C GLN A 194 19.77 0.96 15.13
N ASP A 195 18.61 0.56 14.60
CA ASP A 195 18.36 0.51 13.18
C ASP A 195 18.14 1.94 12.63
N GLU A 196 19.11 2.40 11.84
CA GLU A 196 19.12 3.75 11.30
C GLU A 196 17.91 4.06 10.40
N ASP A 197 17.42 3.08 9.63
CA ASP A 197 16.26 3.28 8.77
C ASP A 197 14.97 3.44 9.60
N LEU A 198 14.78 2.57 10.60
CA LEU A 198 13.64 2.67 11.51
C LEU A 198 13.68 3.99 12.27
N SER A 199 14.83 4.34 12.84
CA SER A 199 15.04 5.62 13.54
C SER A 199 14.74 6.81 12.66
N PHE A 200 15.24 6.80 11.42
CA PHE A 200 15.02 7.87 10.45
C PHE A 200 13.54 8.04 10.10
N GLN A 201 12.84 6.95 9.75
CA GLN A 201 11.42 7.02 9.39
C GLN A 201 10.53 7.36 10.59
N ALA A 202 10.88 6.88 11.79
CA ALA A 202 10.19 7.24 13.03
C ALA A 202 10.32 8.74 13.35
N LYS A 203 11.51 9.32 13.19
CA LYS A 203 11.75 10.77 13.33
C LYS A 203 10.92 11.56 12.32
N ARG A 204 10.93 11.16 11.04
CA ARG A 204 10.10 11.79 10.00
C ARG A 204 8.62 11.80 10.35
N LEU A 205 8.09 10.67 10.83
CA LEU A 205 6.69 10.58 11.26
C LEU A 205 6.44 11.50 12.46
N HIS A 206 7.30 11.44 13.48
CA HIS A 206 7.18 12.27 14.68
C HIS A 206 7.13 13.76 14.35
N ASP A 207 8.07 14.25 13.54
CA ASP A 207 8.15 15.66 13.16
C ASP A 207 6.92 16.10 12.36
N ALA A 208 6.41 15.23 11.50
CA ALA A 208 5.16 15.48 10.77
C ALA A 208 3.94 15.56 11.71
N LEU A 209 3.86 14.68 12.71
CA LEU A 209 2.77 14.66 13.68
C LEU A 209 2.75 15.90 14.59
N LEU A 210 3.91 16.49 14.90
CA LEU A 210 3.99 17.76 15.63
C LEU A 210 3.33 18.92 14.87
N GLY A 211 3.29 18.87 13.54
CA GLY A 211 2.61 19.87 12.73
C GLY A 211 1.08 19.70 12.68
N ILE A 212 0.56 18.54 13.11
CA ILE A 212 -0.87 18.19 13.06
C ILE A 212 -1.62 18.68 14.32
N SER A 213 -0.90 19.15 15.35
CA SER A 213 -1.48 19.57 16.65
C SER A 213 -2.26 20.88 16.62
#